data_AF-A0A6D2G8L3-F1
#
_entry.id   AF-A0A6D2G8L3-F1
#
_cell.length_a   1.000
_cell.length_b   1.000
_cell.length_c   1.000
_cell.angle_alpha   90.00
_cell.angle_beta   90.00
_cell.angle_gamma   90.00
#
_symmetry.space_group_name_H-M   'P 1'
#
loop_
_entity.id
_entity.type
_entity.pdbx_description
1 polymer ?
#
loop_
_entity_poly.entity_id
_entity_poly.type
_entity_poly.pdbx_seq_one_letter_code
_entity_poly.pdbx_strand_id
1 'polypeptide(L)' 'MKEITVTEPAFVTRFSCSGSACRDHCCKGWKITLDKTTVKKYLASKDTTIRTIAQDHIILLKKNNNHWGGN' A
#
# COMPACT_ATOMS: atom_id res chain seq x y z
N MET A 1 -1.16 -22.19 -35.36
CA MET A 1 -1.38 -21.63 -34.00
C MET A 1 -0.07 -21.82 -33.25
N LYS A 2 0.57 -20.77 -32.74
CA LYS A 2 1.85 -20.89 -32.01
C LYS A 2 1.53 -21.33 -30.58
N GLU A 3 2.05 -22.48 -30.17
CA GLU A 3 2.00 -22.90 -28.77
C GLU A 3 2.96 -22.04 -27.95
N ILE A 4 2.45 -21.51 -26.84
CA ILE A 4 3.27 -20.82 -25.84
C ILE A 4 3.53 -21.83 -24.73
N THR A 5 4.76 -22.28 -24.60
CA THR A 5 5.19 -23.12 -23.47
C THR A 5 5.54 -22.21 -22.29
N VAL A 6 4.69 -22.22 -21.25
CA VAL A 6 4.95 -21.49 -20.01
C VAL A 6 5.76 -22.39 -19.09
N THR A 7 7.00 -21.97 -18.78
CA THR A 7 7.83 -22.64 -17.77
C THR A 7 7.68 -21.87 -16.46
N GLU A 8 6.99 -22.46 -15.48
CA GLU A 8 6.80 -21.84 -14.17
C GLU A 8 7.21 -22.78 -13.02
N PRO A 9 7.64 -22.23 -11.87
CA PRO A 9 7.90 -23.02 -10.67
C PRO A 9 6.65 -23.74 -10.15
N ALA A 10 6.82 -24.97 -9.65
CA ALA A 10 5.71 -25.79 -9.14
C ALA A 10 4.90 -25.14 -8.00
N PHE A 11 5.46 -24.15 -7.31
CA PHE A 11 4.76 -23.46 -6.21
C PHE A 11 3.75 -22.42 -6.69
N VAL A 12 3.83 -21.95 -7.95
CA VAL A 12 2.97 -20.86 -8.44
C VAL A 12 1.49 -21.27 -8.41
N THR A 13 1.18 -22.50 -8.83
CA THR A 13 -0.17 -23.08 -8.75
C THR A 13 -0.73 -23.18 -7.34
N ARG A 14 0.13 -23.12 -6.31
CA ARG A 14 -0.22 -23.22 -4.89
C ARG A 14 -0.04 -21.89 -4.15
N PHE A 15 0.40 -20.85 -4.85
CA PHE A 15 0.65 -19.55 -4.25
C PHE A 15 -0.68 -18.94 -3.80
N SER A 16 -0.72 -18.48 -2.56
CA SER A 16 -1.86 -17.76 -1.98
C SER A 16 -1.33 -16.64 -1.09
N CYS A 17 -1.86 -15.43 -1.28
CA CYS A 17 -1.51 -14.29 -0.44
C CYS A 17 -2.21 -14.42 0.92
N SER A 18 -1.42 -14.61 1.99
CA SER A 18 -1.91 -14.60 3.38
C SER A 18 -1.90 -13.21 4.02
N GLY A 19 -1.68 -12.15 3.21
CA GLY A 19 -1.70 -10.77 3.64
C GLY A 19 -0.67 -10.46 4.72
N SER A 20 -1.12 -10.01 5.88
CA SER A 20 -0.26 -9.64 7.01
C SER A 20 0.52 -10.84 7.59
N ALA A 21 0.00 -12.05 7.45
CA ALA A 21 0.64 -13.29 7.90
C ALA A 21 1.70 -13.83 6.91
N CYS A 22 1.95 -13.14 5.79
CA CYS A 22 2.93 -13.58 4.82
C CYS A 22 4.35 -13.56 5.42
N ARG A 23 4.99 -14.73 5.46
CA ARG A 23 6.37 -14.91 5.96
C ARG A 23 7.37 -14.07 5.17
N ASP A 24 7.17 -14.01 3.86
CA ASP A 24 8.00 -13.22 2.96
C ASP A 24 7.31 -11.90 2.64
N HIS A 25 8.02 -10.79 2.85
CA HIS A 25 7.48 -9.43 2.73
C HIS A 25 7.36 -8.94 1.28
N CYS A 26 7.14 -9.83 0.30
CA CYS A 26 7.06 -9.48 -1.12
C CYS A 26 5.93 -8.48 -1.44
N CYS A 27 4.88 -8.43 -0.61
CA CYS A 27 3.77 -7.48 -0.73
C CYS A 27 3.91 -6.23 0.16
N LYS A 28 4.92 -6.18 1.04
CA LYS A 28 5.14 -5.04 1.94
C LYS A 28 6.09 -4.04 1.28
N GLY A 29 5.81 -2.75 1.42
CA GLY A 29 6.74 -1.69 1.00
C GLY A 29 6.20 -0.74 -0.07
N TRP A 30 5.02 -1.00 -0.62
CA TRP A 30 4.36 -0.04 -1.50
C TRP A 30 3.77 1.10 -0.67
N LYS A 31 4.30 2.31 -0.85
CA LYS A 31 3.67 3.51 -0.30
C LYS A 31 2.51 3.90 -1.21
N ILE A 32 1.30 3.90 -0.67
CA ILE A 32 0.11 4.40 -1.37
C ILE A 32 -0.06 5.87 -1.00
N THR A 33 0.06 6.75 -1.99
CA THR A 33 -0.22 8.17 -1.79
C THR A 33 -1.71 8.41 -1.81
N LEU A 34 -2.24 9.02 -0.74
CA LEU A 34 -3.64 9.42 -0.65
C LEU A 34 -3.76 10.93 -0.79
N ASP A 35 -4.78 11.39 -1.51
CA ASP A 35 -5.11 12.80 -1.56
C ASP A 35 -5.74 13.28 -0.24
N LYS A 36 -5.73 14.59 -0.03
CA LYS A 36 -6.23 15.22 1.20
C LYS A 36 -7.70 14.91 1.49
N THR A 37 -8.54 14.78 0.47
CA THR A 37 -9.98 14.51 0.67
C THR A 37 -10.20 13.07 1.11
N THR A 38 -9.46 12.14 0.53
CA THR A 38 -9.51 10.72 0.88
C THR A 38 -9.00 10.47 2.29
N VAL A 39 -7.89 11.10 2.70
CA VAL A 39 -7.39 11.02 4.09
C VAL A 39 -8.44 11.49 5.09
N LYS A 40 -9.09 12.63 4.82
CA LYS A 40 -10.16 13.15 5.71
C LYS A 40 -11.34 12.19 5.82
N LYS A 41 -11.76 11.56 4.72
CA LYS A 41 -12.85 10.58 4.73
C LYS A 41 -12.52 9.38 5.61
N TYR A 42 -11.31 8.83 5.49
CA TYR A 42 -10.90 7.67 6.30
C TYR A 42 -10.79 8.01 7.79
N LEU A 43 -10.21 9.17 8.14
CA LEU A 43 -10.10 9.61 9.52
C LEU A 43 -11.46 9.96 10.17
N ALA A 44 -12.45 10.36 9.36
CA ALA A 44 -13.81 10.68 9.81
C ALA A 44 -14.80 9.52 9.59
N SER A 45 -14.32 8.31 9.27
CA SER A 45 -15.20 7.17 9.02
C SER A 45 -16.07 6.86 10.24
N LYS A 46 -17.34 6.54 9.99
CA LYS A 46 -18.27 6.06 11.04
C LYS A 46 -17.87 4.67 11.55
N ASP A 47 -17.29 3.86 10.66
CA ASP A 47 -16.71 2.57 11.01
C ASP A 47 -15.46 2.78 11.87
N THR A 48 -15.51 2.27 13.10
CA THR A 48 -14.43 2.38 14.08
C THR A 48 -13.16 1.68 13.62
N THR A 49 -13.28 0.52 12.96
CA THR A 49 -12.15 -0.27 12.47
C THR A 49 -11.39 0.50 11.41
N ILE A 50 -12.10 1.06 10.43
CA ILE A 50 -11.50 1.88 9.37
C ILE A 50 -10.83 3.11 9.97
N ARG A 51 -11.51 3.79 10.91
CA ARG A 51 -11.00 5.00 11.54
C ARG A 51 -9.70 4.73 12.32
N THR A 52 -9.65 3.65 13.11
CA THR A 52 -8.47 3.27 13.88
C THR A 52 -7.30 2.91 12.97
N ILE A 53 -7.52 2.06 11.95
CA ILE A 53 -6.48 1.72 10.96
C ILE A 53 -5.95 2.98 10.26
N ALA A 54 -6.82 3.90 9.89
CA ALA A 54 -6.44 5.15 9.24
C ALA A 54 -5.61 6.05 10.15
N GLN A 55 -5.97 6.15 11.44
CA GLN A 55 -5.22 6.92 12.43
C GLN A 55 -3.83 6.35 12.68
N ASP A 56 -3.69 5.02 12.71
CA ASP A 56 -2.43 4.35 13.02
C ASP A 56 -1.46 4.32 11.82
N HIS A 57 -1.97 4.26 10.59
CA HIS A 57 -1.15 3.98 9.42
C HIS A 57 -1.02 5.11 8.38
N ILE A 58 -1.87 6.14 8.41
CA ILE A 58 -1.75 7.27 7.46
C ILE A 58 -0.71 8.28 7.97
N ILE A 59 0.36 8.47 7.20
CA ILE A 59 1.40 9.47 7.48
C ILE A 59 1.08 10.78 6.75
N LEU A 60 0.84 11.85 7.50
CA LEU A 60 0.63 13.18 6.94
C LEU A 60 1.96 13.82 6.54
N LEU A 61 2.21 13.92 5.24
CA LEU A 61 3.34 14.68 4.70
C LEU A 61 3.00 16.17 4.76
N LYS A 62 3.56 16.92 5.72
CA LYS A 62 3.54 18.39 5.68
C LYS A 62 4.40 18.85 4.49
N LYS A 63 3.85 19.69 3.62
CA LYS A 63 4.64 20.40 2.61
C LYS A 63 5.53 21.40 3.36
N ASN A 64 6.79 21.07 3.57
CA ASN A 64 7.79 22.07 3.93
C ASN A 64 8.01 22.92 2.68
N ASN A 65 7.60 24.20 2.71
CA ASN A 65 7.82 25.15 1.61
C ASN A 65 9.26 25.71 1.59
N ASN A 66 10.23 25.03 2.21
CA ASN A 66 11.55 25.61 2.44
C ASN A 66 12.58 24.84 1.62
N HIS A 67 12.79 25.31 0.39
CA HIS A 67 14.08 25.58 -0.27
C HIS A 67 13.87 25.69 -1.77
N TRP A 68 13.62 26.93 -2.21
CA TRP A 68 13.79 27.37 -3.59
C TRP A 68 14.94 28.39 -3.59
N GLY A 69 16.07 28.05 -4.23
CA GLY A 69 17.13 28.98 -4.66
C GLY A 69 18.08 29.56 -3.58
N GLY A 70 19.39 29.42 -3.83
CA GLY A 70 20.52 30.13 -3.18
C GLY A 70 21.29 29.26 -2.16
N ASN A 71 22.60 29.05 -2.21
CA ASN A 71 23.70 29.61 -3.04
C ASN A 71 24.29 28.59 -4.01
#